data_AF-A0A7Y3PE86-F1
#
_entry.id   AF-A0A7Y3PE86-F1
#
_cell.length_a   1.000
_cell.length_b   1.000
_cell.length_c   1.000
_cell.angle_alpha   90.00
_cell.angle_beta   90.00
_cell.angle_gamma   90.00
#
_symmetry.space_group_name_H-M   'P 1'
#
loop_
_entity.id
_entity.type
_entity.pdbx_description
1 polymer ?
#
loop_
_entity_poly.entity_id
_entity_poly.type
_entity_poly.pdbx_seq_one_letter_code
_entity_poly.pdbx_strand_id
1 'polypeptide(L)'
;MSTQTASRAFNPTSRSGNASLVVRALAVPGALWGAMGGMVLALTMMIVMGAAHMGFASAINIGMPAFVFTITPPLQMLPSLMLGMGINLPSSAMAQLTMAIHSGHISSAMASQLGAMLSSMHVPMAKVQMMGLIMTGHATNATVTSLMSSMTPSARAAVMSAMPLNAGHMAVGLVLHFAFSMFLGLAFFAILGAFAWMAPPALRTRMMFVGAGVIGGAVVYLVMRFGLLPSTNPLMGFVPQIAFFVSHLLFGLVVGMGFALAYERCSLESAMPVR
;
A
#
# COMPACT_ATOMS: atom_id res chain seq x y z
N MET A 1 28.92 -66.53 -10.05
CA MET A 1 27.95 -65.42 -9.96
C MET A 1 28.24 -64.67 -8.68
N SER A 2 28.96 -63.55 -8.75
CA SER A 2 29.21 -62.68 -7.59
C SER A 2 28.07 -61.67 -7.46
N THR A 3 27.40 -61.70 -6.31
CA THR A 3 26.41 -60.70 -5.90
C THR A 3 27.14 -59.40 -5.59
N GLN A 4 27.11 -58.46 -6.53
CA GLN A 4 27.60 -57.11 -6.34
C GLN A 4 26.58 -56.35 -5.47
N THR A 5 26.67 -56.53 -4.15
CA THR A 5 26.00 -55.65 -3.17
C THR A 5 26.59 -54.26 -3.32
N ALA A 6 25.95 -53.44 -4.16
CA ALA A 6 26.21 -52.01 -4.23
C ALA A 6 25.87 -51.40 -2.86
N SER A 7 26.89 -51.20 -2.03
CA SER A 7 26.79 -50.32 -0.88
C SER A 7 26.47 -48.93 -1.42
N ARG A 8 25.23 -48.49 -1.25
CA ARG A 8 24.89 -47.08 -1.39
C ARG A 8 25.75 -46.35 -0.37
N ALA A 9 26.83 -45.74 -0.84
CA ALA A 9 27.69 -44.90 -0.03
C ALA A 9 26.79 -43.90 0.70
N PHE A 10 26.81 -43.97 2.03
CA PHE A 10 26.12 -43.05 2.91
C PHE A 10 26.65 -41.66 2.58
N ASN A 11 25.86 -40.83 1.88
CA ASN A 11 26.28 -39.49 1.52
C ASN A 11 25.92 -38.56 2.69
N PRO A 12 26.89 -38.12 3.50
CA PRO A 12 26.63 -37.34 4.72
C PRO A 12 25.98 -35.97 4.44
N THR A 13 25.98 -35.52 3.18
CA THR A 13 25.28 -34.31 2.72
C THR A 13 23.75 -34.39 2.87
N SER A 14 23.17 -35.60 2.96
CA SER A 14 21.72 -35.75 3.15
C SER A 14 21.23 -35.34 4.55
N ARG A 15 22.09 -35.35 5.56
CA ARG A 15 21.72 -34.93 6.94
C ARG A 15 21.66 -33.41 7.10
N SER A 16 22.45 -32.67 6.33
CA SER A 16 22.56 -31.21 6.45
C SER A 16 21.69 -30.44 5.46
N GLY A 17 21.25 -31.06 4.36
CA GLY A 17 20.54 -30.38 3.27
C GLY A 17 21.46 -29.52 2.38
N ASN A 18 20.94 -29.01 1.26
CA ASN A 18 21.64 -28.10 0.33
C ASN A 18 21.00 -26.69 0.32
N ALA A 19 21.46 -25.82 1.22
CA ALA A 19 20.87 -24.49 1.41
C ALA A 19 21.03 -23.61 0.17
N SER A 20 22.15 -23.73 -0.56
CA SER A 20 22.40 -22.95 -1.78
C SER A 20 21.38 -23.26 -2.88
N LEU A 21 21.01 -24.53 -3.03
CA LEU A 21 20.02 -24.96 -4.00
C LEU A 21 18.63 -24.48 -3.60
N VAL A 22 18.30 -24.56 -2.31
CA VAL A 22 17.04 -24.03 -1.79
C VAL A 22 16.93 -22.52 -2.01
N VAL A 23 17.96 -21.74 -1.70
CA VAL A 23 17.97 -20.29 -1.92
C VAL A 23 17.82 -19.96 -3.41
N ARG A 24 18.57 -20.61 -4.30
CA ARG A 24 18.47 -20.37 -5.75
C ARG A 24 17.09 -20.73 -6.30
N ALA A 25 16.52 -21.84 -5.84
CA ALA A 25 15.20 -22.29 -6.24
C ALA A 25 14.07 -21.39 -5.71
N LEU A 26 14.28 -20.68 -4.60
CA LEU A 26 13.26 -19.86 -3.95
C LEU A 26 13.37 -18.37 -4.25
N ALA A 27 14.54 -17.84 -4.61
CA ALA A 27 14.74 -16.41 -4.81
C ALA A 27 13.88 -15.84 -5.95
N VAL A 28 13.99 -16.39 -7.16
CA VAL A 28 13.23 -15.89 -8.32
C VAL A 28 11.72 -16.08 -8.12
N PRO A 29 11.22 -17.27 -7.71
CA PRO A 29 9.80 -17.43 -7.42
C PRO A 29 9.32 -16.51 -6.30
N GLY A 30 10.11 -16.31 -5.24
CA GLY A 30 9.75 -15.43 -4.14
C GLY A 30 9.51 -14.00 -4.59
N ALA A 31 10.40 -13.46 -5.43
CA ALA A 31 10.20 -12.14 -6.02
C ALA A 31 8.94 -12.09 -6.92
N LEU A 32 8.76 -13.07 -7.82
CA LEU A 32 7.62 -13.11 -8.74
C LEU A 32 6.28 -13.22 -8.01
N TRP A 33 6.17 -14.13 -7.05
CA TRP A 33 4.95 -14.31 -6.25
C TRP A 33 4.71 -13.12 -5.30
N GLY A 34 5.78 -12.47 -4.83
CA GLY A 34 5.69 -11.18 -4.15
C GLY A 34 5.06 -10.11 -5.05
N ALA A 35 5.55 -9.95 -6.28
CA ALA A 35 4.98 -9.01 -7.25
C ALA A 35 3.51 -9.33 -7.59
N MET A 36 3.18 -10.61 -7.80
CA MET A 36 1.80 -11.04 -8.04
C MET A 36 0.89 -10.76 -6.84
N GLY A 37 1.35 -11.03 -5.62
CA GLY A 37 0.63 -10.67 -4.40
C GLY A 37 0.41 -9.16 -4.31
N GLY A 38 1.43 -8.37 -4.64
CA GLY A 38 1.36 -6.91 -4.69
C GLY A 38 0.33 -6.40 -5.70
N MET A 39 0.22 -7.05 -6.87
CA MET A 39 -0.81 -6.78 -7.87
C MET A 39 -2.21 -7.05 -7.32
N VAL A 40 -2.44 -8.23 -6.72
CA VAL A 40 -3.74 -8.60 -6.14
C VAL A 40 -4.17 -7.62 -5.05
N LEU A 41 -3.24 -7.23 -4.17
CA LEU A 41 -3.48 -6.23 -3.14
C LEU A 41 -3.89 -4.89 -3.76
N ALA A 42 -3.13 -4.41 -4.74
CA ALA A 42 -3.42 -3.14 -5.41
C ALA A 42 -4.80 -3.15 -6.09
N LEU A 43 -5.10 -4.18 -6.87
CA LEU A 43 -6.38 -4.31 -7.57
C LEU A 43 -7.56 -4.39 -6.60
N THR A 44 -7.42 -5.15 -5.50
CA THR A 44 -8.47 -5.26 -4.48
C THR A 44 -8.78 -3.88 -3.88
N MET A 45 -7.74 -3.11 -3.54
CA MET A 45 -7.92 -1.76 -3.00
C MET A 45 -8.53 -0.80 -4.02
N MET A 46 -8.12 -0.85 -5.28
CA MET A 46 -8.70 -0.01 -6.32
C MET A 46 -10.20 -0.31 -6.54
N ILE A 47 -10.60 -1.59 -6.54
CA ILE A 47 -12.00 -2.00 -6.67
C ILE A 47 -12.82 -1.48 -5.48
N VAL A 48 -12.36 -1.71 -4.24
CA VAL A 48 -13.11 -1.30 -3.05
C VAL A 48 -13.21 0.23 -2.96
N MET A 49 -12.14 0.96 -3.25
CA MET A 49 -12.18 2.43 -3.23
C MET A 49 -13.06 3.00 -4.34
N GLY A 50 -13.08 2.36 -5.51
CA GLY A 50 -14.04 2.68 -6.57
C GLY A 50 -15.49 2.47 -6.11
N ALA A 51 -15.79 1.32 -5.51
CA ALA A 51 -17.12 0.99 -4.99
C ALA A 51 -17.56 1.91 -3.84
N ALA A 52 -16.61 2.43 -3.05
CA ALA A 52 -16.88 3.38 -1.97
C ALA A 52 -17.00 4.85 -2.43
N HIS A 53 -17.03 5.11 -3.74
CA HIS A 53 -17.03 6.45 -4.34
C HIS A 53 -15.83 7.33 -3.91
N MET A 54 -14.74 6.71 -3.45
CA MET A 54 -13.52 7.40 -3.06
C MET A 54 -12.60 7.63 -4.26
N GLY A 55 -12.93 7.06 -5.43
CA GLY A 55 -12.12 7.07 -6.65
C GLY A 55 -11.18 5.86 -6.72
N PHE A 56 -11.15 5.21 -7.88
CA PHE A 56 -10.24 4.08 -8.17
C PHE A 56 -8.76 4.49 -8.03
N ALA A 57 -8.47 5.70 -8.50
CA ALA A 57 -7.18 6.39 -8.42
C ALA A 57 -6.67 6.60 -6.99
N SER A 58 -7.55 6.66 -5.99
CA SER A 58 -7.19 7.03 -4.63
C SER A 58 -6.36 5.97 -3.93
N ALA A 59 -6.54 4.69 -4.29
CA ALA A 59 -5.65 3.63 -3.82
C ALA A 59 -4.22 3.86 -4.33
N ILE A 60 -4.09 4.33 -5.57
CA ILE A 60 -2.81 4.65 -6.19
C ILE A 60 -2.24 5.90 -5.56
N ASN A 61 -2.99 7.00 -5.48
CA ASN A 61 -2.51 8.29 -4.97
C ASN A 61 -2.16 8.28 -3.47
N ILE A 62 -2.88 7.50 -2.66
CA ILE A 62 -2.70 7.48 -1.21
C ILE A 62 -1.80 6.31 -0.80
N GLY A 63 -1.95 5.14 -1.42
CA GLY A 63 -1.23 3.94 -0.98
C GLY A 63 0.23 3.89 -1.43
N MET A 64 0.53 4.22 -2.69
CA MET A 64 1.82 3.89 -3.30
C MET A 64 2.89 5.01 -3.29
N PRO A 65 2.58 6.28 -3.59
CA PRO A 65 3.53 7.37 -3.62
C PRO A 65 3.69 8.10 -2.28
N ALA A 66 2.84 7.83 -1.28
CA ALA A 66 2.86 8.60 -0.03
C ALA A 66 4.16 8.43 0.79
N PHE A 67 4.98 7.43 0.48
CA PHE A 67 6.32 7.28 1.05
C PHE A 67 7.35 8.26 0.46
N VAL A 68 7.05 8.88 -0.68
CA VAL A 68 7.98 9.76 -1.42
C VAL A 68 7.43 11.17 -1.61
N PHE A 69 6.11 11.29 -1.77
CA PHE A 69 5.48 12.56 -2.09
C PHE A 69 4.55 13.00 -0.98
N THR A 70 4.70 14.26 -0.58
CA THR A 70 3.65 14.99 0.12
C THR A 70 2.49 15.17 -0.86
N ILE A 71 1.31 14.65 -0.52
CA ILE A 71 0.07 14.86 -1.25
C ILE A 71 -0.39 16.28 -0.92
N THR A 72 0.21 17.27 -1.57
CA THR A 72 -0.35 18.62 -1.60
C THR A 72 -1.61 18.54 -2.45
N PRO A 73 -2.80 18.81 -1.89
CA PRO A 73 -4.03 18.76 -2.67
C PRO A 73 -3.91 19.86 -3.72
N PRO A 74 -4.00 19.52 -5.00
CA PRO A 74 -3.82 20.50 -6.05
C PRO A 74 -5.02 21.45 -6.04
N LEU A 75 -4.81 22.67 -6.55
CA LEU A 75 -5.77 23.77 -6.44
C LEU A 75 -7.16 23.41 -6.98
N GLN A 76 -7.25 22.47 -7.92
CA GLN A 76 -8.52 21.96 -8.46
C GLN A 76 -9.43 21.30 -7.40
N MET A 77 -8.87 20.83 -6.29
CA MET A 77 -9.64 20.25 -5.18
C MET A 77 -10.24 21.30 -4.25
N LEU A 78 -9.78 22.55 -4.32
CA LEU A 78 -10.16 23.61 -3.39
C LEU A 78 -11.68 23.82 -3.32
N PRO A 79 -12.45 23.87 -4.43
CA PRO A 79 -13.90 24.00 -4.37
C PRO A 79 -14.58 22.84 -3.64
N SER A 80 -14.17 21.60 -3.90
CA SER A 80 -14.71 20.41 -3.24
C SER A 80 -14.41 20.40 -1.74
N LEU A 81 -13.22 20.86 -1.34
CA LEU A 81 -12.84 21.01 0.06
C LEU A 81 -13.69 22.10 0.75
N MET A 82 -13.90 23.24 0.10
CA MET A 82 -14.74 24.33 0.61
C MET A 82 -16.18 23.88 0.83
N LEU A 83 -16.79 23.25 -0.19
CA LEU A 83 -18.13 22.69 -0.10
C LEU A 83 -18.23 21.62 1.00
N GLY A 84 -17.26 20.71 1.07
CA GLY A 84 -17.18 19.67 2.09
C GLY A 84 -17.06 20.21 3.52
N MET A 85 -16.57 21.44 3.69
CA MET A 85 -16.52 22.16 4.96
C MET A 85 -17.77 23.00 5.26
N GLY A 86 -18.75 23.03 4.36
CA GLY A 86 -19.94 23.88 4.45
C GLY A 86 -19.70 25.34 4.04
N ILE A 87 -18.60 25.62 3.33
CA ILE A 87 -18.24 26.97 2.90
C ILE A 87 -18.84 27.22 1.53
N ASN A 88 -19.85 28.09 1.47
CA ASN A 88 -20.52 28.51 0.24
C ASN A 88 -20.13 29.95 -0.08
N LEU A 89 -19.12 30.13 -0.93
CA LEU A 89 -18.71 31.48 -1.35
C LEU A 89 -19.79 32.14 -2.22
N PRO A 90 -19.88 33.48 -2.21
CA PRO A 90 -20.66 34.22 -3.20
C PRO A 90 -20.24 33.87 -4.63
N SER A 91 -21.18 33.90 -5.58
CA SER A 91 -20.95 33.48 -6.97
C SER A 91 -19.80 34.24 -7.65
N SER A 92 -19.64 35.54 -7.34
CA SER A 92 -18.54 36.37 -7.86
C SER A 92 -17.17 35.92 -7.34
N ALA A 93 -17.08 35.56 -6.06
CA ALA A 93 -15.86 35.05 -5.44
C ALA A 93 -15.53 33.64 -5.97
N MET A 94 -16.54 32.78 -6.14
CA MET A 94 -16.37 31.48 -6.79
C MET A 94 -15.82 31.63 -8.21
N ALA A 95 -16.37 32.54 -9.02
CA ALA A 95 -15.91 32.74 -10.39
C ALA A 95 -14.43 33.16 -10.45
N GLN A 96 -14.00 34.08 -9.59
CA GLN A 96 -12.60 34.51 -9.47
C GLN A 96 -11.69 33.35 -9.03
N LEU A 97 -12.13 32.59 -8.03
CA LEU A 97 -11.39 31.43 -7.54
C LEU A 97 -11.26 30.36 -8.63
N THR A 98 -12.34 30.07 -9.36
CA THR A 98 -12.34 29.13 -10.47
C THR A 98 -11.35 29.55 -11.55
N MET A 99 -11.28 30.83 -11.92
CA MET A 99 -10.28 31.31 -12.88
C MET A 99 -8.84 31.10 -12.38
N ALA A 100 -8.58 31.41 -11.11
CA ALA A 100 -7.25 31.20 -10.51
C ALA A 100 -6.86 29.72 -10.38
N ILE A 101 -7.85 28.85 -10.16
CA ILE A 101 -7.65 27.39 -10.19
C ILE A 101 -7.28 26.93 -11.61
N HIS A 102 -7.95 27.46 -12.64
CA HIS A 102 -7.65 27.12 -14.04
C HIS A 102 -6.27 27.63 -14.48
N SER A 103 -5.82 28.79 -13.98
CA SER A 103 -4.47 29.28 -14.24
C SER A 103 -3.39 28.53 -13.45
N GLY A 104 -3.78 27.70 -12.48
CA GLY A 104 -2.87 26.96 -11.61
C GLY A 104 -2.16 27.84 -10.57
N HIS A 105 -2.58 29.09 -10.39
CA HIS A 105 -1.93 30.03 -9.49
C HIS A 105 -2.93 30.95 -8.78
N ILE A 106 -2.90 30.92 -7.45
CA ILE A 106 -3.60 31.88 -6.59
C ILE A 106 -2.60 32.92 -6.10
N SER A 107 -2.81 34.19 -6.44
CA SER A 107 -1.93 35.27 -5.97
C SER A 107 -2.05 35.47 -4.46
N SER A 108 -1.00 35.98 -3.83
CA SER A 108 -1.01 36.34 -2.40
C SER A 108 -2.12 37.34 -2.05
N ALA A 109 -2.40 38.29 -2.95
CA ALA A 109 -3.50 39.24 -2.82
C ALA A 109 -4.87 38.52 -2.81
N MET A 110 -5.10 37.59 -3.74
CA MET A 110 -6.33 36.80 -3.78
C MET A 110 -6.46 35.91 -2.56
N ALA A 111 -5.38 35.28 -2.10
CA ALA A 111 -5.38 34.46 -0.90
C ALA A 111 -5.73 35.27 0.36
N SER A 112 -5.17 36.48 0.49
CA SER A 112 -5.49 37.42 1.56
C SER A 112 -6.97 37.85 1.52
N GLN A 113 -7.46 38.23 0.33
CA GLN A 113 -8.86 38.63 0.14
C GLN A 113 -9.83 37.48 0.48
N LEU A 114 -9.53 36.26 0.04
CA LEU A 114 -10.35 35.10 0.37
C LEU A 114 -10.29 34.80 1.87
N GLY A 115 -9.12 34.89 2.50
CA GLY A 115 -8.97 34.74 3.95
C GLY A 115 -9.86 35.71 4.72
N ALA A 116 -9.86 36.99 4.35
CA ALA A 116 -10.73 38.00 4.97
C ALA A 116 -12.21 37.71 4.78
N MET A 117 -12.61 37.24 3.59
CA MET A 117 -13.99 36.84 3.29
C MET A 117 -14.42 35.62 4.10
N LEU A 118 -13.58 34.60 4.23
CA LEU A 118 -13.90 33.42 5.03
C LEU A 118 -14.07 33.78 6.51
N SER A 119 -13.23 34.67 7.04
CA SER A 119 -13.36 35.18 8.41
C SER A 119 -14.67 35.95 8.62
N SER A 120 -15.10 36.79 7.66
CA SER A 120 -16.37 37.51 7.76
C SER A 120 -17.60 36.58 7.64
N MET A 121 -17.44 35.45 6.97
CA MET A 121 -18.43 34.35 6.93
C MET A 121 -18.44 33.50 8.22
N HIS A 122 -17.71 33.90 9.27
CA HIS A 122 -17.60 33.17 10.54
C HIS A 122 -17.08 31.74 10.38
N VAL A 123 -16.28 31.49 9.34
CA VAL A 123 -15.58 30.21 9.20
C VAL A 123 -14.56 30.10 10.34
N PRO A 124 -14.52 28.98 11.09
CA PRO A 124 -13.54 28.80 12.16
C PRO A 124 -12.12 29.10 11.70
N MET A 125 -11.37 29.91 12.46
CA MET A 125 -10.03 30.36 12.07
C MET A 125 -9.08 29.22 11.72
N ALA A 126 -9.20 28.06 12.39
CA ALA A 126 -8.44 26.87 12.04
C ALA A 126 -8.68 26.40 10.59
N LYS A 127 -9.93 26.42 10.11
CA LYS A 127 -10.27 26.08 8.72
C LYS A 127 -9.73 27.12 7.74
N VAL A 128 -9.77 28.40 8.10
CA VAL A 128 -9.21 29.49 7.28
C VAL A 128 -7.69 29.32 7.11
N GLN A 129 -6.97 29.03 8.21
CA GLN A 129 -5.52 28.77 8.16
C GLN A 129 -5.18 27.55 7.29
N MET A 130 -5.91 26.45 7.44
CA MET A 130 -5.72 25.27 6.59
C MET A 130 -5.99 25.57 5.11
N MET A 131 -7.02 26.36 4.80
CA MET A 131 -7.28 26.81 3.43
C MET A 131 -6.12 27.63 2.88
N GLY A 132 -5.57 28.55 3.67
CA GLY A 132 -4.41 29.35 3.29
C GLY A 132 -3.19 28.48 2.97
N LEU A 133 -2.93 27.43 3.75
CA LEU A 133 -1.85 26.46 3.45
C LEU A 133 -2.08 25.73 2.13
N ILE A 134 -3.32 25.37 1.80
CA ILE A 134 -3.64 24.71 0.53
C ILE A 134 -3.44 25.67 -0.64
N MET A 135 -3.97 26.88 -0.52
CA MET A 135 -3.90 27.91 -1.57
C MET A 135 -2.46 28.36 -1.87
N THR A 136 -1.58 28.33 -0.87
CA THR A 136 -0.17 28.71 -0.99
C THR A 136 0.75 27.53 -1.33
N GLY A 137 0.21 26.31 -1.45
CA GLY A 137 0.99 25.11 -1.74
C GLY A 137 1.82 24.58 -0.56
N HIS A 138 1.62 25.11 0.65
CA HIS A 138 2.31 24.70 1.87
C HIS A 138 1.56 23.61 2.69
N ALA A 139 0.43 23.13 2.20
CA ALA A 139 -0.30 22.04 2.84
C ALA A 139 0.48 20.72 2.80
N THR A 140 0.50 20.01 3.92
CA THR A 140 1.10 18.66 4.05
C THR A 140 0.03 17.58 4.16
N ASN A 141 0.42 16.30 4.10
CA ASN A 141 -0.49 15.16 4.38
C ASN A 141 -1.21 15.31 5.72
N ALA A 142 -0.52 15.85 6.74
CA ALA A 142 -1.11 16.10 8.05
C ALA A 142 -2.16 17.22 8.00
N THR A 143 -1.89 18.31 7.26
CA THR A 143 -2.86 19.39 7.01
C THR A 143 -4.12 18.84 6.34
N VAL A 144 -3.98 18.06 5.27
CA VAL A 144 -5.11 17.45 4.55
C VAL A 144 -5.86 16.48 5.44
N THR A 145 -5.15 15.66 6.24
CA THR A 145 -5.78 14.71 7.15
C THR A 145 -6.61 15.42 8.22
N SER A 146 -6.05 16.46 8.83
CA SER A 146 -6.76 17.26 9.84
C SER A 146 -7.97 17.97 9.25
N LEU A 147 -7.87 18.43 8.00
CA LEU A 147 -8.99 19.03 7.30
C LEU A 147 -10.11 18.01 7.04
N MET A 148 -9.74 16.86 6.47
CA MET A 148 -10.68 15.79 6.13
C MET A 148 -11.34 15.18 7.37
N SER A 149 -10.65 15.11 8.52
CA SER A 149 -11.24 14.57 9.75
C SER A 149 -12.39 15.43 10.28
N SER A 150 -12.47 16.70 9.88
CA SER A 150 -13.59 17.60 10.21
C SER A 150 -14.80 17.51 9.27
N MET A 151 -14.69 16.71 8.19
CA MET A 151 -15.72 16.58 7.16
C MET A 151 -16.61 15.35 7.38
N THR A 152 -17.82 15.38 6.80
CA THR A 152 -18.69 14.21 6.75
C THR A 152 -18.04 13.08 5.92
N PRO A 153 -18.44 11.80 6.11
CA PRO A 153 -17.95 10.69 5.27
C PRO A 153 -18.15 10.92 3.76
N SER A 154 -19.30 11.46 3.34
CA SER A 154 -19.58 11.75 1.93
C SER A 154 -18.70 12.86 1.37
N ALA A 155 -18.47 13.93 2.13
CA ALA A 155 -17.56 15.00 1.74
C ALA A 155 -16.12 14.50 1.61
N ARG A 156 -15.65 13.64 2.54
CA ARG A 156 -14.34 13.00 2.43
C ARG A 156 -14.21 12.15 1.16
N ALA A 157 -15.22 11.33 0.86
CA ALA A 157 -15.21 10.50 -0.35
C ALA A 157 -15.15 11.37 -1.63
N ALA A 158 -15.93 12.44 -1.69
CA ALA A 158 -15.89 13.40 -2.80
C ALA A 158 -14.50 14.03 -2.97
N VAL A 159 -13.88 14.46 -1.87
CA VAL A 159 -12.51 15.01 -1.87
C VAL A 159 -11.49 13.99 -2.38
N MET A 160 -11.55 12.74 -1.89
CA MET A 160 -10.65 11.68 -2.36
C MET A 160 -10.86 11.38 -3.83
N SER A 161 -12.11 11.34 -4.29
CA SER A 161 -12.46 11.09 -5.70
C SER A 161 -11.97 12.19 -6.64
N ALA A 162 -11.85 13.41 -6.12
CA ALA A 162 -11.39 14.59 -6.86
C ALA A 162 -9.87 14.74 -6.87
N MET A 163 -9.11 13.89 -6.16
CA MET A 163 -7.64 13.91 -6.20
C MET A 163 -7.16 13.56 -7.61
N PRO A 164 -6.57 14.50 -8.37
CA PRO A 164 -6.13 14.19 -9.72
C PRO A 164 -4.95 13.22 -9.68
N LEU A 165 -4.86 12.42 -10.73
CA LEU A 165 -3.73 11.52 -10.95
C LEU A 165 -2.55 12.33 -11.49
N ASN A 166 -1.43 12.31 -10.77
CA ASN A 166 -0.16 12.78 -11.29
C ASN A 166 0.59 11.58 -11.90
N ALA A 167 0.87 11.63 -13.21
CA ALA A 167 1.52 10.52 -13.91
C ALA A 167 2.90 10.15 -13.33
N GLY A 168 3.67 11.15 -12.86
CA GLY A 168 4.96 10.93 -12.21
C GLY A 168 4.81 10.23 -10.85
N HIS A 169 3.88 10.69 -10.01
CA HIS A 169 3.58 10.03 -8.74
C HIS A 169 3.06 8.60 -8.94
N MET A 170 2.22 8.39 -9.96
CA MET A 170 1.75 7.06 -10.33
C MET A 170 2.90 6.14 -10.72
N ALA A 171 3.79 6.59 -11.61
CA ALA A 171 4.91 5.78 -12.09
C ALA A 171 5.85 5.41 -10.94
N VAL A 172 6.28 6.39 -10.15
CA VAL A 172 7.17 6.17 -9.00
C VAL A 172 6.49 5.30 -7.93
N GLY A 173 5.22 5.59 -7.62
CA GLY A 173 4.44 4.81 -6.66
C GLY A 173 4.31 3.35 -7.07
N LEU A 174 3.95 3.07 -8.33
CA LEU A 174 3.86 1.71 -8.85
C LEU A 174 5.20 0.97 -8.77
N VAL A 175 6.30 1.61 -9.20
CA VAL A 175 7.64 1.02 -9.12
C VAL A 175 8.00 0.65 -7.68
N LEU A 176 7.79 1.56 -6.73
CA LEU A 176 8.08 1.31 -5.32
C LEU A 176 7.18 0.24 -4.71
N HIS A 177 5.89 0.24 -5.04
CA HIS A 177 4.95 -0.78 -4.58
C HIS A 177 5.36 -2.17 -5.03
N PHE A 178 5.70 -2.33 -6.32
CA PHE A 178 6.17 -3.62 -6.83
C PHE A 178 7.54 -4.00 -6.30
N ALA A 179 8.48 -3.05 -6.17
CA ALA A 179 9.79 -3.30 -5.58
C ALA A 179 9.66 -3.79 -4.12
N PHE A 180 8.82 -3.14 -3.33
CA PHE A 180 8.56 -3.53 -1.95
C PHE A 180 7.80 -4.86 -1.86
N SER A 181 6.86 -5.11 -2.76
CA SER A 181 6.13 -6.39 -2.84
C SER A 181 7.06 -7.55 -3.20
N MET A 182 7.99 -7.35 -4.14
CA MET A 182 9.04 -8.33 -4.46
C MET A 182 9.95 -8.58 -3.25
N PHE A 183 10.38 -7.52 -2.56
CA PHE A 183 11.16 -7.63 -1.33
C PHE A 183 10.43 -8.42 -0.25
N LEU A 184 9.15 -8.14 -0.01
CA LEU A 184 8.33 -8.89 0.94
C LEU A 184 8.18 -10.35 0.53
N GLY A 185 7.98 -10.64 -0.76
CA GLY A 185 7.93 -12.01 -1.27
C GLY A 185 9.23 -12.78 -1.00
N LEU A 186 10.38 -12.15 -1.24
CA LEU A 186 11.69 -12.71 -0.89
C LEU A 186 11.83 -12.95 0.62
N ALA A 187 11.42 -11.99 1.44
CA ALA A 187 11.47 -12.11 2.90
C ALA A 187 10.59 -13.26 3.41
N PHE A 188 9.37 -13.39 2.87
CA PHE A 188 8.47 -14.51 3.19
C PHE A 188 9.10 -15.84 2.80
N PHE A 189 9.64 -15.95 1.58
CA PHE A 189 10.28 -17.17 1.12
C PHE A 189 11.50 -17.53 1.97
N ALA A 190 12.27 -16.54 2.42
CA ALA A 190 13.39 -16.76 3.34
C ALA A 190 12.91 -17.27 4.71
N ILE A 191 11.89 -16.65 5.30
CA ILE A 191 11.34 -17.03 6.60
C ILE A 191 10.68 -18.41 6.54
N LEU A 192 9.83 -18.66 5.54
CA LEU A 192 9.16 -19.95 5.34
C LEU A 192 10.17 -21.04 4.99
N GLY A 193 11.19 -20.73 4.19
CA GLY A 193 12.29 -21.63 3.89
C GLY A 193 13.08 -22.00 5.14
N ALA A 194 13.43 -21.02 5.98
CA ALA A 194 14.10 -21.27 7.26
C ALA A 194 13.23 -22.10 8.20
N PHE A 195 11.93 -21.80 8.29
CA PHE A 195 11.00 -22.59 9.10
C PHE A 195 10.90 -24.04 8.58
N ALA A 196 10.73 -24.23 7.26
CA ALA A 196 10.70 -25.54 6.64
C ALA A 196 11.99 -26.32 6.90
N TRP A 197 13.13 -25.64 6.84
CA TRP A 197 14.45 -26.22 7.10
C TRP A 197 14.58 -26.78 8.52
N MET A 198 13.95 -26.14 9.49
CA MET A 198 13.96 -26.54 10.91
C MET A 198 12.82 -27.49 11.27
N ALA A 199 11.70 -27.43 10.54
CA ALA A 199 10.51 -28.22 10.83
C ALA A 199 10.70 -29.70 10.46
N PRO A 200 10.10 -30.64 11.22
CA PRO A 200 10.00 -32.04 10.84
C PRO A 200 9.31 -32.21 9.47
N PRO A 201 9.71 -33.17 8.62
CA PRO A 201 9.12 -33.39 7.31
C PRO A 201 7.59 -33.50 7.31
N ALA A 202 7.02 -34.13 8.34
CA ALA A 202 5.57 -34.31 8.49
C ALA A 202 4.78 -32.98 8.57
N LEU A 203 5.42 -31.88 8.97
CA LEU A 203 4.79 -30.56 9.05
C LEU A 203 4.91 -29.75 7.75
N ARG A 204 5.79 -30.14 6.82
CA ARG A 204 6.09 -29.41 5.57
C ARG A 204 5.03 -29.61 4.50
N THR A 205 3.77 -29.36 4.84
CA THR A 205 2.62 -29.55 3.96
C THR A 205 2.31 -28.28 3.16
N ARG A 206 1.65 -28.45 2.01
CA ARG A 206 1.14 -27.32 1.19
C ARG A 206 0.30 -26.35 2.02
N MET A 207 -0.59 -26.91 2.84
CA MET A 207 -1.49 -26.14 3.69
C MET A 207 -0.74 -25.37 4.78
N MET A 208 0.38 -25.89 5.28
CA MET A 208 1.24 -25.17 6.20
C MET A 208 1.81 -23.91 5.54
N PHE A 209 2.36 -24.01 4.32
CA PHE A 209 2.92 -22.86 3.61
C PHE A 209 1.87 -21.82 3.24
N VAL A 210 0.69 -22.26 2.78
CA VAL A 210 -0.44 -21.38 2.50
C VAL A 210 -0.90 -20.66 3.78
N GLY A 211 -1.13 -21.40 4.86
CA GLY A 211 -1.54 -20.84 6.15
C GLY A 211 -0.52 -19.86 6.71
N ALA A 212 0.77 -20.20 6.67
CA ALA A 212 1.85 -19.33 7.11
C ALA A 212 1.97 -18.06 6.24
N GLY A 213 1.72 -18.17 4.93
CA GLY A 213 1.61 -17.02 4.03
C GLY A 213 0.48 -16.07 4.45
N VAL A 214 -0.73 -16.59 4.69
CA VAL A 214 -1.88 -15.78 5.15
C VAL A 214 -1.60 -15.11 6.49
N ILE A 215 -1.04 -15.84 7.46
CA ILE A 215 -0.64 -15.29 8.76
C ILE A 215 0.41 -14.19 8.58
N GLY A 216 1.41 -14.43 7.73
CA GLY A 216 2.41 -13.42 7.38
C GLY A 216 1.75 -12.17 6.78
N GLY A 217 0.78 -12.34 5.89
CA GLY A 217 -0.01 -11.23 5.34
C GLY A 217 -0.70 -10.41 6.43
N ALA A 218 -1.34 -11.07 7.40
CA ALA A 218 -1.94 -10.41 8.56
C ALA A 218 -0.90 -9.63 9.38
N VAL A 219 0.28 -10.19 9.61
CA VAL A 219 1.38 -9.51 10.30
C VAL A 219 1.86 -8.28 9.53
N VAL A 220 2.02 -8.38 8.21
CA VAL A 220 2.39 -7.22 7.37
C VAL A 220 1.34 -6.12 7.48
N TYR A 221 0.05 -6.45 7.48
CA TYR A 221 -1.00 -5.46 7.74
C TYR A 221 -0.81 -4.76 9.09
N LEU A 222 -0.56 -5.51 10.17
CA LEU A 222 -0.37 -4.92 11.50
C LEU A 222 0.85 -3.99 11.54
N VAL A 223 1.97 -4.41 10.95
CA VAL A 223 3.19 -3.60 10.84
C VAL A 223 2.93 -2.32 10.05
N MET A 224 2.24 -2.43 8.91
CA MET A 224 1.88 -1.28 8.10
C MET A 224 0.95 -0.35 8.86
N ARG A 225 -0.13 -0.89 9.44
CA ARG A 225 -1.19 -0.11 10.09
C ARG A 225 -0.71 0.61 11.34
N PHE A 226 0.08 -0.05 12.18
CA PHE A 226 0.43 0.45 13.51
C PHE A 226 1.88 0.91 13.62
N GLY A 227 2.78 0.41 12.75
CA GLY A 227 4.19 0.79 12.75
C GLY A 227 4.50 1.90 11.76
N LEU A 228 4.28 1.65 10.46
CA LEU A 228 4.84 2.50 9.39
C LEU A 228 3.91 3.62 8.93
N LEU A 229 2.65 3.31 8.62
CA LEU A 229 1.74 4.25 7.96
C LEU A 229 1.32 5.45 8.82
N PRO A 230 1.13 5.36 10.15
CA PRO A 230 0.71 6.52 10.93
C PRO A 230 1.68 7.71 10.85
N SER A 231 2.98 7.44 10.78
CA SER A 231 4.02 8.47 10.69
C SER A 231 4.32 8.90 9.26
N THR A 232 4.24 7.98 8.30
CA THR A 232 4.61 8.25 6.89
C THR A 232 3.44 8.75 6.04
N ASN A 233 2.22 8.30 6.34
CA ASN A 233 1.04 8.67 5.58
C ASN A 233 -0.26 8.65 6.44
N PRO A 234 -0.58 9.77 7.12
CA PRO A 234 -1.77 9.85 7.96
C PRO A 234 -3.09 9.71 7.18
N LEU A 235 -3.10 9.92 5.85
CA LEU A 235 -4.30 9.74 5.01
C LEU A 235 -4.75 8.28 4.93
N MET A 236 -3.88 7.32 5.25
CA MET A 236 -4.26 5.90 5.39
C MET A 236 -5.31 5.66 6.47
N GLY A 237 -5.53 6.62 7.38
CA GLY A 237 -6.64 6.60 8.32
C GLY A 237 -8.03 6.57 7.66
N PHE A 238 -8.15 7.10 6.43
CA PHE A 238 -9.43 7.18 5.71
C PHE A 238 -9.68 6.02 4.75
N VAL A 239 -8.67 5.18 4.50
CA VAL A 239 -8.79 4.00 3.64
C VAL A 239 -9.70 2.95 4.30
N PRO A 240 -10.53 2.20 3.56
CA PRO A 240 -11.35 1.13 4.13
C PRO A 240 -10.49 0.05 4.79
N GLN A 241 -10.40 0.07 6.12
CA GLN A 241 -9.44 -0.74 6.88
C GLN A 241 -9.67 -2.25 6.74
N ILE A 242 -10.94 -2.68 6.68
CA ILE A 242 -11.29 -4.09 6.49
C ILE A 242 -10.78 -4.57 5.12
N ALA A 243 -10.97 -3.78 4.07
CA ALA A 243 -10.46 -4.12 2.75
C ALA A 243 -8.93 -4.10 2.70
N PHE A 244 -8.31 -3.16 3.40
CA PHE A 244 -6.85 -3.10 3.52
C PHE A 244 -6.30 -4.36 4.20
N PHE A 245 -6.94 -4.83 5.27
CA PHE A 245 -6.62 -6.09 5.93
C PHE A 245 -6.81 -7.30 5.01
N VAL A 246 -8.00 -7.43 4.39
CA VAL A 246 -8.31 -8.54 3.47
C VAL A 246 -7.32 -8.58 2.30
N SER A 247 -6.95 -7.42 1.74
CA SER A 247 -5.97 -7.34 0.65
C SER A 247 -4.60 -7.87 1.06
N HIS A 248 -4.19 -7.68 2.32
CA HIS A 248 -2.97 -8.26 2.87
C HIS A 248 -3.07 -9.77 3.11
N LEU A 249 -4.24 -10.28 3.52
CA LEU A 249 -4.47 -11.72 3.61
C LEU A 249 -4.36 -12.37 2.22
N LEU A 250 -4.93 -11.73 1.19
CA LEU A 250 -4.85 -12.18 -0.19
C LEU A 250 -3.41 -12.12 -0.73
N PHE A 251 -2.66 -11.06 -0.41
CA PHE A 251 -1.22 -10.99 -0.68
C PHE A 251 -0.50 -12.21 -0.08
N GLY A 252 -0.71 -12.46 1.22
CA GLY A 252 -0.11 -13.57 1.93
C GLY A 252 -0.49 -14.94 1.36
N LEU A 253 -1.76 -15.09 0.96
CA LEU A 253 -2.28 -16.28 0.30
C LEU A 253 -1.55 -16.54 -1.03
N VAL A 254 -1.41 -15.53 -1.88
CA VAL A 254 -0.72 -15.64 -3.18
C VAL A 254 0.75 -16.04 -2.99
N VAL A 255 1.44 -15.39 -2.05
CA VAL A 255 2.84 -15.72 -1.73
C VAL A 255 2.97 -17.13 -1.16
N GLY A 256 2.09 -17.53 -0.24
CA GLY A 256 2.08 -18.86 0.36
C GLY A 256 1.78 -19.98 -0.64
N MET A 257 0.84 -19.76 -1.56
CA MET A 257 0.57 -20.67 -2.68
C MET A 257 1.79 -20.80 -3.60
N GLY A 258 2.44 -19.67 -3.90
CA GLY A 258 3.67 -19.65 -4.68
C GLY A 258 4.79 -20.48 -4.06
N PHE A 259 4.94 -20.38 -2.74
CA PHE A 259 5.92 -21.18 -2.00
C PHE A 259 5.59 -22.66 -2.04
N ALA A 260 4.32 -23.03 -1.81
CA ALA A 260 3.87 -24.43 -1.89
C ALA A 260 4.16 -25.03 -3.28
N LEU A 261 3.86 -24.28 -4.34
CA LEU A 261 4.16 -24.70 -5.72
C LEU A 261 5.66 -24.83 -5.99
N ALA A 262 6.48 -23.88 -5.51
CA ALA A 262 7.93 -23.95 -5.65
C ALA A 262 8.52 -25.14 -4.89
N TYR A 263 8.00 -25.42 -3.69
CA TYR A 263 8.38 -26.57 -2.87
C TYR A 263 8.21 -27.90 -3.62
N GLU A 264 7.06 -28.09 -4.26
CA GLU A 264 6.75 -29.29 -5.04
C GLU A 264 7.57 -29.38 -6.32
N ARG A 265 7.57 -28.31 -7.13
CA ARG A 265 8.12 -28.37 -8.49
C ARG A 265 9.64 -28.39 -8.53
N CYS A 266 10.30 -27.82 -7.52
CA CYS A 266 11.75 -27.79 -7.44
C CYS A 266 12.34 -28.95 -6.64
N SER A 267 11.52 -29.97 -6.31
CA SER A 267 11.92 -31.13 -5.50
C SER A 267 12.64 -30.72 -4.21
N LEU A 268 12.22 -29.59 -3.61
CA LEU A 268 12.91 -29.01 -2.45
C LEU A 268 12.89 -29.93 -1.24
N GLU A 269 11.92 -30.84 -1.17
CA GLU A 269 11.88 -31.92 -0.19
C GLU A 269 13.18 -32.73 -0.15
N SER A 270 13.75 -33.06 -1.32
CA SER A 270 15.01 -33.79 -1.42
C SER A 270 16.25 -32.95 -1.07
N ALA A 271 16.12 -31.62 -1.13
CA ALA A 271 17.17 -30.67 -0.83
C ALA A 271 17.19 -30.24 0.65
N MET A 272 16.13 -30.51 1.40
CA MET A 272 15.98 -30.15 2.80
C MET A 272 16.49 -31.23 3.76
N PRO A 273 16.86 -30.88 5.00
CA PRO A 273 17.28 -31.85 6.00
C PRO A 273 16.15 -32.85 6.32
N VAL A 274 16.48 -34.13 6.47
CA VAL A 274 15.54 -35.23 6.83
C VAL A 274 15.43 -35.40 8.36
N ARG A 275 15.63 -34.32 9.14
CA ARG A 275 15.70 -34.39 10.60
C ARG A 275 14.40 -34.86 11.23
#